data_AF-A0A7C8HJR6-F1
#
_entry.id   AF-A0A7C8HJR6-F1
#
_cell.length_a   1.000
_cell.length_b   1.000
_cell.length_c   1.000
_cell.angle_alpha   90.00
_cell.angle_beta   90.00
_cell.angle_gamma   90.00
#
_symmetry.space_group_name_H-M   'P 1'
#
loop_
_entity.id
_entity.type
_entity.pdbx_description
1 polymer ?
#
loop_
_entity_poly.entity_id
_entity_poly.type
_entity_poly.pdbx_seq_one_letter_code
_entity_poly.pdbx_strand_id
1 'polypeptide(L)'
;MTVFLAAFTAFNFFLAYAAVRRAGKLMTADGRAWWQSKRLYAIAVFAAWTLPVACIAATAYAWALHRQGVEHWAGPAILAPLGWLLVMGIFFAIVDVSEDGVMDFGRGPKKG
;
A
#
# COMPACT_ATOMS: atom_id res chain seq x y z
N MET A 1 -1.62 -16.61 -19.90
CA MET A 1 -0.94 -16.10 -18.70
C MET A 1 -0.19 -14.79 -18.93
N THR A 2 0.62 -14.68 -20.00
CA THR A 2 1.47 -13.51 -20.26
C THR A 2 0.72 -12.17 -20.34
N VAL A 3 -0.43 -12.11 -21.04
CA VAL A 3 -1.26 -10.88 -21.12
C VAL A 3 -1.75 -10.44 -19.73
N PHE A 4 -2.16 -11.39 -18.89
CA PHE A 4 -2.58 -11.13 -17.52
C PHE A 4 -1.42 -10.56 -16.69
N LEU A 5 -0.22 -11.17 -16.79
CA LEU A 5 0.97 -10.66 -16.11
C LEU A 5 1.35 -9.26 -16.58
N ALA A 6 1.25 -8.96 -17.88
CA ALA A 6 1.52 -7.65 -18.43
C ALA A 6 0.53 -6.58 -17.94
N ALA A 7 -0.77 -6.89 -17.93
CA ALA A 7 -1.81 -6.00 -17.42
C ALA A 7 -1.58 -5.68 -15.93
N PHE A 8 -1.32 -6.70 -15.11
CA PHE A 8 -1.06 -6.49 -13.68
C PHE A 8 0.31 -5.88 -13.38
N THR A 9 1.30 -6.04 -14.26
CA THR A 9 2.56 -5.30 -14.20
C THR A 9 2.30 -3.80 -14.36
N ALA A 10 1.51 -3.39 -15.36
CA ALA A 10 1.15 -1.99 -15.56
C ALA A 10 0.35 -1.45 -14.36
N PHE A 11 -0.62 -2.21 -13.87
CA PHE A 11 -1.37 -1.85 -12.66
C PHE A 11 -0.45 -1.65 -11.44
N ASN A 12 0.41 -2.63 -11.14
CA ASN A 12 1.34 -2.55 -10.01
C ASN A 12 2.34 -1.40 -10.15
N PHE A 13 2.75 -1.06 -11.37
CA PHE A 13 3.58 0.11 -11.64
C PHE A 13 2.86 1.42 -11.27
N PHE A 14 1.63 1.62 -11.74
CA PHE A 14 0.84 2.81 -11.40
C PHE A 14 0.51 2.87 -9.91
N LEU A 15 0.22 1.72 -9.30
CA LEU A 15 -0.03 1.63 -7.86
C LEU A 15 1.22 1.99 -7.05
N ALA A 16 2.40 1.47 -7.44
CA ALA A 16 3.67 1.82 -6.81
C ALA A 16 3.97 3.32 -6.95
N TYR A 17 3.77 3.89 -8.15
CA TYR A 17 3.94 5.31 -8.39
C TYR A 17 3.02 6.17 -7.51
N ALA A 18 1.74 5.81 -7.43
CA ALA A 18 0.78 6.50 -6.57
C ALA A 18 1.18 6.41 -5.09
N ALA A 19 1.65 5.24 -4.64
CA ALA A 19 2.11 5.01 -3.29
C ALA A 19 3.35 5.86 -2.96
N VAL A 20 4.35 5.91 -3.84
CA VAL A 20 5.54 6.75 -3.69
C VAL A 20 5.16 8.24 -3.59
N ARG A 21 4.26 8.71 -4.45
CA ARG A 21 3.78 10.10 -4.38
C ARG A 21 3.09 10.41 -3.05
N ARG A 22 2.30 9.48 -2.53
CA ARG A 22 1.64 9.62 -1.21
C ARG A 22 2.65 9.57 -0.08
N ALA A 23 3.61 8.65 -0.12
CA ALA A 23 4.68 8.52 0.85
C ALA A 23 5.54 9.79 0.91
N GLY A 24 5.89 10.35 -0.25
CA GLY A 24 6.58 11.64 -0.35
C GLY A 24 5.78 12.78 0.26
N LYS A 25 4.45 12.83 0.02
CA LYS A 25 3.58 13.83 0.66
C LYS A 25 3.55 13.68 2.18
N LEU A 26 3.52 12.47 2.72
CA LEU A 26 3.54 12.23 4.17
C LEU A 26 4.84 12.69 4.86
N MET A 27 5.93 12.81 4.11
CA MET A 27 7.22 13.29 4.62
C MET A 27 7.32 14.80 4.73
N THR A 28 6.43 15.57 4.08
CA THR A 28 6.42 17.03 4.19
C THR A 28 5.89 17.49 5.56
N ALA A 29 6.21 18.73 5.93
CA ALA A 29 5.69 19.35 7.16
C ALA A 29 4.15 19.37 7.15
N ASP A 30 3.56 19.77 6.03
CA ASP A 30 2.10 19.76 5.85
C ASP A 30 1.55 18.34 5.99
N GLY A 31 2.14 17.36 5.31
CA GLY A 31 1.65 15.98 5.37
C GLY A 31 1.66 15.40 6.78
N ARG A 32 2.62 15.79 7.61
CA ARG A 32 2.72 15.40 9.02
C ARG A 32 1.74 16.16 9.91
N ALA A 33 1.51 17.45 9.67
CA ALA A 33 0.62 18.30 10.46
C ALA A 33 -0.85 17.86 10.40
N TRP A 34 -1.24 17.11 9.38
CA TRP A 34 -2.59 16.56 9.24
C TRP A 34 -2.89 15.40 10.19
N TRP A 35 -1.88 14.81 10.85
CA TRP A 35 -2.05 13.66 11.73
C TRP A 35 -1.99 14.08 13.19
N GLN A 36 -3.09 13.88 13.92
CA GLN A 36 -3.14 14.09 15.37
C GLN A 36 -2.41 12.97 16.13
N SER A 37 -2.58 11.72 15.67
CA SER A 37 -1.94 10.55 16.27
C SER A 37 -0.59 10.24 15.62
N LYS A 38 0.45 10.17 16.46
CA LYS A 38 1.80 9.79 16.03
C LYS A 38 1.88 8.32 15.61
N ARG A 39 1.06 7.44 16.19
CA ARG A 39 1.05 5.99 15.89
C ARG A 39 0.41 5.73 14.53
N LEU A 40 -0.79 6.28 14.29
CA LEU A 40 -1.45 6.23 12.98
C LEU A 40 -0.57 6.85 11.88
N TYR A 41 0.11 7.96 12.16
CA TYR A 41 1.08 8.53 11.23
C TYR A 41 2.24 7.57 10.91
N ALA A 42 2.84 6.93 11.93
CA ALA A 42 3.95 5.99 11.72
C ALA A 42 3.51 4.77 10.88
N ILE A 43 2.31 4.24 11.16
CA ILE A 43 1.72 3.14 10.39
C ILE A 43 1.45 3.59 8.95
N ALA A 44 0.92 4.80 8.75
CA ALA A 44 0.66 5.35 7.43
C ALA A 44 1.93 5.52 6.60
N VAL A 45 2.99 6.02 7.22
CA VAL A 45 4.31 6.13 6.61
C VAL A 45 4.84 4.76 6.22
N PHE A 46 4.82 3.79 7.15
CA PHE A 46 5.25 2.42 6.89
C PHE A 46 4.44 1.79 5.74
N ALA A 47 3.12 1.94 5.77
CA ALA A 47 2.24 1.39 4.76
C ALA A 47 2.51 1.99 3.37
N ALA A 48 2.62 3.32 3.29
CA ALA A 48 2.88 4.03 2.04
C ALA A 48 4.23 3.64 1.41
N TRP A 49 5.25 3.34 2.22
CA TRP A 49 6.58 2.93 1.74
C TRP A 49 6.71 1.45 1.43
N THR A 50 5.96 0.57 2.09
CA THR A 50 6.04 -0.88 1.83
C THR A 50 5.26 -1.30 0.59
N LEU A 51 4.17 -0.62 0.25
CA LEU A 51 3.37 -0.93 -0.94
C LEU A 51 4.17 -0.88 -2.27
N PRO A 52 4.96 0.16 -2.58
CA PRO A 52 5.73 0.18 -3.84
C PRO A 52 6.77 -0.94 -3.89
N VAL A 53 7.38 -1.29 -2.76
CA VAL A 53 8.31 -2.43 -2.66
C VAL A 53 7.58 -3.73 -2.95
N ALA A 54 6.39 -3.93 -2.35
CA ALA A 54 5.57 -5.11 -2.62
C ALA A 54 5.18 -5.21 -4.10
N CYS A 55 4.76 -4.11 -4.72
CA CYS A 55 4.42 -4.06 -6.16
C CYS A 55 5.60 -4.50 -7.04
N ILE A 56 6.80 -3.98 -6.80
CA ILE A 56 7.99 -4.29 -7.60
C ILE A 56 8.40 -5.75 -7.38
N ALA A 57 8.52 -6.18 -6.12
CA ALA A 57 8.94 -7.53 -5.76
C ALA A 57 7.98 -8.60 -6.28
N ALA A 58 6.67 -8.40 -6.08
CA ALA A 58 5.62 -9.29 -6.57
C ALA A 58 5.64 -9.42 -8.09
N THR A 59 5.79 -8.30 -8.80
CA THR A 59 5.85 -8.29 -10.26
C THR A 59 7.09 -9.04 -10.77
N ALA A 60 8.27 -8.75 -10.22
CA ALA A 60 9.50 -9.44 -10.59
C ALA A 60 9.41 -10.95 -10.31
N TYR A 61 8.88 -11.32 -9.15
CA TYR A 61 8.74 -12.72 -8.75
C TYR A 61 7.73 -13.48 -9.63
N ALA A 62 6.59 -12.87 -9.97
CA ALA A 62 5.60 -13.47 -10.85
C ALA A 62 6.17 -13.78 -12.25
N TRP A 63 6.98 -12.86 -12.81
CA TRP A 63 7.66 -13.11 -14.08
C TRP A 63 8.74 -14.18 -13.97
N ALA A 64 9.44 -14.28 -12.84
CA ALA A 64 10.39 -15.37 -12.59
C ALA A 64 9.69 -16.73 -12.56
N LEU A 65 8.57 -16.84 -11.84
CA LEU A 65 7.76 -18.06 -11.77
C LEU A 65 7.23 -18.47 -13.16
N HIS A 66 6.78 -17.51 -13.96
CA HIS A 66 6.32 -17.77 -15.33
C HIS A 66 7.45 -18.33 -16.21
N ARG A 67 8.67 -17.78 -16.12
CA ARG A 67 9.84 -18.28 -16.88
C ARG A 67 10.30 -19.67 -16.44
N GLN A 68 10.08 -20.02 -15.17
CA GLN A 68 10.42 -21.33 -14.61
C GLN A 68 9.36 -22.40 -14.92
N GLY A 69 8.28 -22.06 -15.63
CA GLY A 69 7.19 -22.98 -15.95
C GLY A 69 6.23 -23.25 -14.78
N VAL A 70 6.34 -22.49 -13.68
CA VAL A 70 5.51 -22.65 -12.48
C VAL A 70 4.33 -21.67 -12.51
N GLU A 71 3.55 -21.72 -13.59
CA GLU A 71 2.58 -20.66 -13.92
C GLU A 71 1.43 -20.51 -12.90
N HIS A 72 1.05 -21.59 -12.22
CA HIS A 72 -0.04 -21.57 -11.24
C HIS A 72 0.25 -20.67 -10.03
N TRP A 73 1.52 -20.43 -9.70
CA TRP A 73 1.93 -19.49 -8.64
C TRP A 73 2.12 -18.05 -9.14
N ALA A 74 2.28 -17.83 -10.46
CA ALA A 74 2.52 -16.50 -11.02
C ALA A 74 1.31 -15.56 -10.85
N GLY A 75 0.09 -16.10 -10.97
CA GLY A 75 -1.15 -15.34 -10.74
C GLY A 75 -1.29 -14.83 -9.30
N PRO A 76 -1.24 -15.72 -8.29
CA PRO A 76 -1.22 -15.30 -6.88
C PRO A 76 -0.09 -14.32 -6.55
N ALA A 77 1.11 -14.54 -7.08
CA ALA A 77 2.25 -13.66 -6.86
C ALA A 77 1.98 -12.24 -7.36
N ILE A 78 1.46 -12.06 -8.59
CA ILE A 78 1.25 -10.71 -9.14
C ILE A 78 0.08 -9.96 -8.49
N LEU A 79 -0.84 -10.69 -7.87
CA LEU A 79 -1.96 -10.16 -7.09
C LEU A 79 -1.61 -9.86 -5.63
N ALA A 80 -0.46 -10.33 -5.12
CA ALA A 80 -0.03 -10.12 -3.74
C ALA A 80 -0.09 -8.64 -3.26
N PRO A 81 0.24 -7.63 -4.08
CA PRO A 81 0.11 -6.23 -3.67
C PRO A 81 -1.33 -5.80 -3.37
N LEU A 82 -2.34 -6.40 -4.02
CA LEU A 82 -3.75 -6.18 -3.67
C LEU A 82 -4.10 -6.79 -2.32
N GLY A 83 -3.59 -7.99 -2.04
CA GLY A 83 -3.71 -8.60 -0.72
C GLY A 83 -3.07 -7.72 0.36
N TRP A 84 -1.92 -7.12 0.07
CA TRP A 84 -1.24 -6.20 0.97
C TRP A 84 -2.05 -4.92 1.23
N LEU A 85 -2.71 -4.36 0.21
CA LEU A 85 -3.65 -3.24 0.38
C LEU A 85 -4.81 -3.58 1.32
N LEU A 86 -5.38 -4.78 1.20
CA LEU A 86 -6.46 -5.23 2.09
C LEU A 86 -5.96 -5.35 3.54
N VAL A 87 -4.78 -5.94 3.73
CA VAL A 87 -4.14 -6.04 5.06
C VAL A 87 -3.90 -4.66 5.66
N MET A 88 -3.37 -3.71 4.89
CA MET A 88 -3.20 -2.32 5.34
C MET A 88 -4.53 -1.69 5.75
N GLY A 89 -5.57 -1.82 4.94
CA GLY A 89 -6.89 -1.25 5.23
C GLY A 89 -7.47 -1.78 6.55
N ILE A 90 -7.30 -3.08 6.82
CA ILE A 90 -7.72 -3.72 8.08
C ILE A 90 -6.91 -3.17 9.26
N PHE A 91 -5.58 -3.10 9.14
CA PHE A 91 -4.74 -2.55 10.21
C PHE A 91 -5.09 -1.11 10.54
N PHE A 92 -5.33 -0.28 9.53
CA PHE A 92 -5.79 1.08 9.72
C PHE A 92 -7.13 1.14 10.45
N ALA A 93 -8.12 0.37 10.01
CA ALA A 93 -9.42 0.33 10.65
C ALA A 93 -9.32 -0.08 12.14
N ILE A 94 -8.48 -1.07 12.47
CA ILE A 94 -8.27 -1.51 13.85
C ILE A 94 -7.66 -0.40 14.70
N VAL A 95 -6.60 0.24 14.21
CA VAL A 95 -5.88 1.27 14.98
C VAL A 95 -6.75 2.50 15.17
N ASP A 96 -7.49 2.89 14.13
CA ASP A 96 -8.46 3.99 14.16
C ASP A 96 -9.54 3.75 15.22
N VAL A 97 -10.19 2.57 15.20
CA VAL A 97 -11.17 2.17 16.23
C VAL A 97 -10.56 2.15 17.64
N SER A 98 -9.29 1.74 17.78
CA SER A 98 -8.63 1.67 19.08
C SER A 98 -8.26 3.03 19.68
N GLU A 99 -8.01 4.04 18.83
CA GLU A 99 -7.60 5.37 19.27
C GLU A 99 -8.79 6.31 19.44
N ASP A 100 -9.74 6.28 18.51
CA ASP A 100 -10.85 7.24 18.46
C ASP A 100 -12.21 6.64 18.84
N GLY A 101 -12.29 5.31 19.04
CA GLY A 101 -13.54 4.59 19.39
C GLY A 101 -14.60 4.54 18.28
N VAL A 102 -14.34 5.21 17.15
CA VAL A 102 -15.17 5.35 15.96
C VAL A 102 -14.23 5.36 14.73
N MET A 103 -14.73 4.95 13.55
CA MET A 103 -13.98 5.07 12.28
C MET A 103 -13.89 6.54 11.85
N ASP A 104 -13.04 7.33 12.51
CA ASP A 104 -12.84 8.76 12.27
C ASP A 104 -11.40 8.97 11.82
N PHE A 105 -11.14 8.79 10.52
CA PHE A 105 -9.81 8.90 9.90
C PHE A 105 -9.21 10.31 10.04
N GLY A 106 -8.64 10.61 11.20
CA GLY A 106 -7.92 11.84 11.49
C GLY A 106 -8.75 13.10 11.23
N ARG A 107 -9.52 13.54 12.24
CA ARG A 107 -10.14 14.87 12.18
C ARG A 107 -9.13 15.94 11.75
N GLY A 108 -9.50 16.67 10.69
CA GLY A 108 -8.75 17.78 10.10
C GLY A 108 -8.43 18.88 11.11
N PRO A 109 -7.71 19.94 10.68
CA PRO A 109 -7.13 20.93 11.59
C PRO A 109 -8.18 21.46 12.57
N LYS A 110 -7.86 21.43 13.88
CA LYS A 110 -8.64 22.16 14.88
C LYS A 110 -8.59 23.63 14.45
N LYS A 111 -9.72 24.15 13.97
CA LYS A 111 -9.94 25.59 13.89
C LYS A 111 -9.78 26.12 15.32
N GLY A 112 -8.68 26.83 15.56
CA GLY A 112 -8.59 27.76 16.67
C GLY A 112 -9.58 28.89 16.49
#